data_AF-A0A1C4G5F5-F1
#
_entry.id   AF-A0A1C4G5F5-F1
#
_cell.length_a   1.000
_cell.length_b   1.000
_cell.length_c   1.000
_cell.angle_alpha   90.00
_cell.angle_beta   90.00
_cell.angle_gamma   90.00
#
_symmetry.space_group_name_H-M   'P 1'
#
loop_
_entity.id
_entity.type
_entity.pdbx_description
1 polymer ?
#
loop_
_entity_poly.entity_id
_entity_poly.type
_entity_poly.pdbx_seq_one_letter_code
_entity_poly.pdbx_strand_id
1 'polypeptide(L)'
;MLHNKALKIGTNIVLILLIIGAIQMFYDGDSTNDHFGWLFMMVSFGIKIISSFMISLKEGDKKAVLFDVGLMIFLFFLLFLV
;
A
#
# COMPACT_ATOMS: atom_id res chain seq x y z
N MET A 1 -17.38 11.32 -12.85
CA MET A 1 -17.38 11.27 -11.37
C MET A 1 -17.62 9.87 -10.80
N LEU A 2 -18.48 9.03 -11.41
CA LEU A 2 -18.72 7.63 -10.99
C LEU A 2 -17.49 6.70 -11.10
N HIS A 3 -16.64 6.86 -12.12
CA HIS A 3 -15.46 6.01 -12.35
C HIS A 3 -14.46 6.05 -11.19
N ASN A 4 -14.32 7.20 -10.52
CA ASN A 4 -13.41 7.35 -9.39
C ASN A 4 -13.96 6.72 -8.10
N LYS A 5 -15.30 6.67 -7.93
CA LYS A 5 -15.92 6.15 -6.71
C LYS A 5 -15.85 4.62 -6.65
N ALA A 6 -16.16 3.94 -7.75
CA ALA A 6 -16.06 2.49 -7.84
C ALA A 6 -14.60 2.01 -7.72
N LEU A 7 -13.67 2.69 -8.40
CA LEU A 7 -12.23 2.41 -8.27
C LEU A 7 -11.75 2.63 -6.83
N LYS A 8 -12.12 3.74 -6.18
CA LYS A 8 -11.74 4.01 -4.79
C LYS A 8 -12.28 2.96 -3.81
N ILE A 9 -13.51 2.50 -4.02
CA ILE A 9 -14.10 1.41 -3.22
C ILE A 9 -13.35 0.10 -3.48
N GLY A 10 -13.09 -0.25 -4.74
CA GLY A 10 -12.35 -1.46 -5.10
C GLY A 10 -10.94 -1.47 -4.53
N THR A 11 -10.18 -0.39 -4.68
CA THR A 11 -8.85 -0.23 -4.09
C THR A 11 -8.90 -0.38 -2.57
N ASN A 12 -9.88 0.24 -1.89
CA ASN A 12 -10.01 0.10 -0.43
C ASN A 12 -10.32 -1.35 -0.01
N ILE A 13 -11.16 -2.08 -0.75
CA ILE A 13 -11.44 -3.49 -0.48
C ILE A 13 -10.16 -4.32 -0.60
N VAL A 14 -9.39 -4.14 -1.69
CA VAL A 14 -8.12 -4.84 -1.90
C VAL A 14 -7.13 -4.52 -0.78
N LEU A 15 -7.02 -3.24 -0.37
CA LEU A 15 -6.15 -2.84 0.74
C LEU A 15 -6.53 -3.51 2.07
N ILE A 16 -7.82 -3.59 2.39
CA ILE A 16 -8.32 -4.26 3.60
C ILE A 16 -7.99 -5.75 3.55
N LEU A 17 -8.21 -6.41 2.41
CA LEU A 17 -7.90 -7.84 2.25
C LEU A 17 -6.40 -8.12 2.41
N LEU A 18 -5.53 -7.27 1.86
CA LEU A 18 -4.08 -7.40 2.03
C LEU A 18 -3.66 -7.21 3.49
N ILE A 19 -4.26 -6.26 4.21
CA ILE A 19 -3.97 -6.04 5.63
C ILE A 19 -4.42 -7.24 6.47
N ILE A 20 -5.61 -7.79 6.20
CA ILE A 20 -6.11 -8.99 6.90
C ILE A 20 -5.17 -10.17 6.63
N GLY A 21 -4.76 -10.39 5.37
CA GLY A 21 -3.82 -11.44 5.01
C GLY A 21 -2.47 -11.29 5.70
N ALA A 22 -1.93 -10.07 5.78
CA ALA A 22 -0.68 -9.80 6.50
C ALA A 22 -0.80 -10.14 8.00
N ILE A 23 -1.90 -9.71 8.65
CA ILE A 23 -2.15 -10.03 10.05
C ILE A 23 -2.25 -11.55 10.23
N GLN A 24 -2.97 -12.26 9.37
CA GLN A 24 -3.06 -13.72 9.47
C GLN A 24 -1.69 -14.39 9.43
N MET A 25 -0.81 -13.95 8.54
CA MET A 25 0.55 -14.49 8.42
C MET A 25 1.42 -14.19 9.63
N PHE A 26 1.34 -12.98 10.19
CA PHE A 26 2.12 -12.62 11.39
C PHE A 26 1.73 -13.40 12.66
N TYR A 27 0.52 -13.96 12.71
CA TYR A 27 0.00 -14.63 13.90
C TYR A 27 -0.20 -16.14 13.69
N ASP A 28 0.25 -16.71 12.56
CA ASP A 28 0.15 -18.17 12.33
C ASP A 28 1.27 -18.99 12.99
N GLY A 29 2.32 -18.32 13.49
CA GLY A 29 3.42 -18.92 14.23
C GLY A 29 4.55 -19.50 13.37
N ASP A 30 4.47 -19.41 12.04
CA ASP A 30 5.56 -19.76 11.12
C ASP A 30 6.38 -18.51 10.76
N SER A 31 7.64 -18.49 11.16
CA SER A 31 8.55 -17.36 10.87
C SER A 31 8.77 -17.10 9.38
N THR A 32 8.52 -18.09 8.52
CA THR A 32 8.55 -17.91 7.06
C THR A 32 7.38 -17.02 6.61
N ASN A 33 6.22 -17.17 7.24
CA ASN A 33 5.02 -16.43 6.92
C ASN A 33 5.11 -14.97 7.40
N ASP A 34 5.92 -14.67 8.41
CA ASP A 34 6.24 -13.29 8.79
C ASP A 34 6.83 -12.49 7.61
N HIS A 35 7.75 -13.09 6.83
CA HIS A 35 8.30 -12.44 5.63
C HIS A 35 7.20 -12.19 4.57
N PHE A 36 6.26 -13.13 4.40
CA PHE A 36 5.11 -12.94 3.51
C PHE A 36 4.13 -11.89 4.04
N GLY A 37 3.95 -11.77 5.35
CA GLY A 37 3.16 -10.72 5.99
C GLY A 37 3.73 -9.33 5.72
N TRP A 38 5.05 -9.18 5.81
CA TRP A 38 5.75 -7.96 5.42
C TRP A 38 5.61 -7.67 3.92
N LEU A 39 5.70 -8.68 3.05
CA LEU A 39 5.42 -8.52 1.61
C LEU A 39 3.98 -8.05 1.35
N PHE A 40 2.98 -8.61 2.02
CA PHE A 40 1.59 -8.17 1.90
C PHE A 40 1.41 -6.71 2.33
N MET A 41 2.05 -6.30 3.42
CA MET A 41 2.08 -4.89 3.85
C MET A 41 2.74 -4.01 2.79
N MET A 42 3.88 -4.42 2.24
CA MET A 42 4.56 -3.65 1.20
C MET A 42 3.71 -3.47 -0.06
N VAL A 43 3.05 -4.53 -0.53
CA VAL A 43 2.13 -4.45 -1.68
C VAL A 43 0.96 -3.51 -1.38
N SER A 44 0.38 -3.59 -0.18
CA SER A 44 -0.71 -2.70 0.26
C SER A 44 -0.28 -1.22 0.23
N PHE A 45 0.88 -0.91 0.81
CA PHE A 45 1.43 0.44 0.78
C PHE A 45 1.75 0.90 -0.64
N GLY A 46 2.34 0.03 -1.48
CA GLY A 46 2.63 0.34 -2.89
C GLY A 46 1.39 0.71 -3.69
N ILE A 47 0.30 -0.07 -3.57
CA ILE A 47 -0.98 0.22 -4.24
C ILE A 47 -1.54 1.57 -3.77
N LYS A 48 -1.47 1.85 -2.47
CA LYS A 48 -1.94 3.11 -1.90
C LYS A 48 -1.13 4.32 -2.41
N ILE A 49 0.20 4.21 -2.45
CA ILE A 49 1.10 5.27 -2.95
C ILE A 49 0.80 5.56 -4.42
N ILE A 50 0.74 4.53 -5.28
CA ILE A 50 0.47 4.72 -6.72
C ILE A 50 -0.90 5.37 -6.93
N SER A 51 -1.92 4.89 -6.22
CA SER A 51 -3.29 5.41 -6.33
C SER A 51 -3.38 6.87 -5.87
N SER A 52 -2.71 7.21 -4.76
CA SER A 52 -2.63 8.58 -4.24
C SER A 52 -1.88 9.49 -5.20
N PHE A 53 -0.70 9.06 -5.64
CA PHE A 53 0.18 9.82 -6.52
C PHE A 53 -0.49 10.19 -7.85
N MET A 54 -1.21 9.24 -8.46
CA MET A 54 -1.99 9.50 -9.68
C MET A 54 -3.07 10.58 -9.47
N ILE A 55 -3.75 10.56 -8.33
CA ILE A 55 -4.79 11.54 -8.00
C ILE A 55 -4.14 12.91 -7.73
N SER A 56 -3.11 12.95 -6.89
CA SER A 56 -2.41 14.18 -6.52
C SER A 56 -1.72 14.87 -7.68
N LEU A 57 -1.17 14.11 -8.64
CA LEU A 57 -0.67 14.67 -9.90
C LEU A 57 -1.79 15.32 -10.73
N LYS A 58 -2.94 14.64 -10.83
CA LYS A 58 -4.09 15.16 -11.57
C LYS A 58 -4.69 16.41 -10.94
N GLU A 59 -4.66 16.50 -9.60
CA GLU A 59 -5.19 17.61 -8.82
C GLU A 59 -4.15 18.72 -8.58
N GLY A 60 -2.89 18.51 -8.94
CA GLY A 60 -1.81 19.47 -8.74
C GLY A 60 -1.38 19.66 -7.28
N ASP A 61 -1.70 18.71 -6.39
CA ASP A 61 -1.34 18.78 -4.97
C ASP A 61 0.13 18.38 -4.76
N LYS A 62 1.00 19.39 -4.75
CA LYS A 62 2.45 19.23 -4.57
C LYS A 62 2.83 18.63 -3.22
N LYS A 63 2.04 18.85 -2.15
CA LYS A 63 2.37 18.34 -0.81
C LYS A 63 2.13 16.84 -0.73
N ALA A 64 0.99 16.39 -1.26
CA ALA A 64 0.66 14.98 -1.33
C ALA A 64 1.66 14.20 -2.20
N VAL A 65 2.05 14.77 -3.35
CA VAL A 65 3.10 14.19 -4.22
C VAL A 65 4.43 13.99 -3.47
N LEU A 66 4.89 14.99 -2.72
CA LEU A 66 6.14 14.87 -1.94
C LEU A 66 6.03 13.81 -0.83
N PHE A 67 4.88 13.72 -0.19
CA PHE A 67 4.62 12.69 0.82
C PHE A 67 4.64 11.28 0.22
N ASP A 68 4.02 11.09 -0.95
CA ASP A 68 3.99 9.81 -1.67
C ASP A 68 5.39 9.37 -2.12
N VAL A 69 6.23 10.31 -2.58
CA VAL A 69 7.65 10.02 -2.90
C VAL A 69 8.43 9.61 -1.65
N GLY A 70 8.24 10.30 -0.53
CA GLY A 70 8.89 9.94 0.74
C GLY A 70 8.48 8.54 1.21
N LEU A 71 7.19 8.20 1.11
CA LEU A 71 6.69 6.86 1.40
C LEU A 71 7.25 5.80 0.44
N MET A 72 7.45 6.12 -0.84
CA MET A 72 8.03 5.19 -1.81
C MET A 72 9.50 4.88 -1.49
N ILE A 73 10.26 5.89 -1.05
CA ILE A 73 11.64 5.70 -0.58
C ILE A 73 11.66 4.83 0.68
N PHE A 74 10.78 5.09 1.64
CA PHE A 74 10.64 4.25 2.83
C PHE A 74 10.32 2.80 2.48
N LEU A 75 9.39 2.58 1.55
CA LEU A 75 9.00 1.26 1.06
C LEU A 75 10.18 0.54 0.39
N PHE A 76 10.99 1.26 -0.37
CA PHE A 76 12.19 0.72 -1.00
C PHE A 76 13.21 0.23 0.03
N PHE A 77 13.45 0.99 1.10
CA PHE A 77 14.33 0.53 2.18
C PHE A 77 13.76 -0.67 2.94
N LEU A 78 12.44 -0.68 3.18
CA LEU A 78 11.78 -1.80 3.84
C LEU A 78 11.95 -3.10 3.07
N LEU A 79 11.95 -3.05 1.73
CA LEU A 79 12.16 -4.21 0.86
C LEU A 79 13.51 -4.90 1.06
N PHE A 80 14.57 -4.17 1.43
CA PHE A 80 15.89 -4.75 1.71
C PHE A 80 16.06 -5.21 3.16
N LEU A 81 15.13 -4.84 4.05
CA LEU A 81 15.17 -5.18 5.47
C LEU A 81 14.41 -6.47 5.78
N VAL A 82 13.32 -6.72 5.03
CA VAL A 82 12.42 -7.87 5.14
C VAL A 82 13.02 -9.07 4.42
#